data_AF-A0A6A4FCK4-F1
#
_entry.id   AF-A0A6A4FCK4-F1
#
_cell.length_a   1.000
_cell.length_b   1.000
_cell.length_c   1.000
_cell.angle_alpha   90.00
_cell.angle_beta   90.00
_cell.angle_gamma   90.00
#
_symmetry.space_group_name_H-M   'P 1'
#
loop_
_entity.id
_entity.type
_entity.pdbx_description
1 polymer ?
#
loop_
_entity_poly.entity_id
_entity_poly.type
_entity_poly.pdbx_seq_one_letter_code
_entity_poly.pdbx_strand_id
1 'polypeptide(L)'
;MISRRPGLKLIVSALVKAIPSVLNVVFLSMILFLLFSITAVHFLKGTFQACSGDVFNSLLPEQIEFLVSPTPWNELSSLQQKWFENNVCKGFLVDEITSQYICECWGADWKPTQAKNFNNVASAMLTFFVLSTSENWSEIMKAACDATGPGMQPIINNNEIWIAFFILFMVVGSFFLMNVFVGVVIDNFNSMKAKLGGDFLLTPEQKKWMEAQKTAKRVGPIRILKVPAQPVRRICFSIVRNHYFEGFIMTCIVANALLMAAQHFGESTQQLKTTYVVSELSTVIFALEVAMKLMAYGRAYFDDNWNRFDFSVVVGTVICTVVQVLVANSIWTLTMLVRLMRVTRIFRLVESSSSIRAILSTLYIALPGLSNISSILFLILFVYGTMGVHLFAKVALSSDIDAHANFQTFGRSILFLLRVATGESWDHCMYDLASNVPGCVNDPPYDPNMCGFGNIEGCIPLNGCGNPVAYLFFCSFTVIVAYVMLNLTVAVVLESFATCQEEEEDSMLVPELLEEFQYKWAELDPMATGFIKVDKLLTFVHKVAPPLGWFGIPLQMPQFFRYTRSLHLPLYEGELVQFRDVVMAMTREMINTVRLSAMFV
;
A
#
# COMPACT_ATOMS: atom_id res chain seq x y z
N MET A 1 24.13 10.63 -2.37
CA MET A 1 22.96 10.37 -3.25
C MET A 1 21.84 11.40 -3.03
N ILE A 2 21.45 11.65 -1.77
CA ILE A 2 20.37 12.59 -1.38
C ILE A 2 20.61 14.02 -1.88
N SER A 3 21.84 14.55 -1.79
CA SER A 3 22.17 15.92 -2.25
C SER A 3 22.11 16.13 -3.76
N ARG A 4 22.14 15.05 -4.56
CA ARG A 4 22.19 15.11 -6.03
C ARG A 4 20.80 15.07 -6.68
N ARG A 5 19.76 14.62 -5.97
CA ARG A 5 18.37 14.60 -6.49
C ARG A 5 17.55 15.70 -5.82
N PRO A 6 17.02 16.68 -6.58
CA PRO A 6 16.31 17.82 -6.01
C PRO A 6 15.05 17.41 -5.23
N GLY A 7 14.31 16.41 -5.72
CA GLY A 7 13.13 15.87 -5.01
C GLY A 7 13.48 15.23 -3.66
N LEU A 8 14.56 14.46 -3.58
CA LEU A 8 15.04 13.88 -2.31
C LEU A 8 15.51 14.95 -1.33
N LYS A 9 16.22 15.97 -1.83
CA LYS A 9 16.70 17.10 -1.02
C LYS A 9 15.52 17.85 -0.38
N LEU A 10 14.44 18.07 -1.13
CA LEU A 10 13.21 18.69 -0.65
C LEU A 10 12.62 17.90 0.52
N ILE A 11 12.39 16.60 0.33
CA ILE A 11 11.76 15.75 1.34
C ILE A 11 12.61 15.66 2.61
N VAL A 12 13.92 15.41 2.48
CA VAL A 12 14.81 15.32 3.65
C VAL A 12 14.89 16.66 4.39
N SER A 13 14.92 17.79 3.68
CA SER A 13 14.90 19.11 4.31
C SER A 13 13.58 19.39 5.02
N ALA A 14 12.46 18.93 4.47
CA ALA A 14 11.13 19.03 5.10
C ALA A 14 11.06 18.17 6.38
N LEU A 15 11.53 16.92 6.32
CA LEU A 15 11.58 16.03 7.47
C LEU A 15 12.45 16.60 8.59
N VAL A 16 13.67 17.06 8.27
CA VAL A 16 14.59 17.64 9.27
C VAL A 16 13.99 18.87 9.95
N LYS A 17 13.28 19.72 9.20
CA LYS A 17 12.60 20.89 9.77
C LYS A 17 11.35 20.54 10.56
N ALA A 18 10.72 19.40 10.31
CA ALA A 18 9.58 18.91 11.08
C ALA A 18 9.99 18.27 12.42
N ILE A 19 11.28 17.93 12.61
CA ILE A 19 11.78 17.26 13.84
C ILE A 19 11.35 17.98 15.13
N PRO A 20 11.47 19.31 15.30
CA PRO A 20 11.07 19.96 16.54
C PRO A 20 9.58 19.78 16.85
N SER A 21 8.72 19.91 15.83
CA SER A 21 7.29 19.71 15.96
C SER A 21 6.95 18.26 16.32
N VAL A 22 7.63 17.30 15.68
CA VAL A 22 7.51 15.87 16.00
C VAL A 22 7.96 15.57 17.43
N LEU A 23 9.05 16.18 17.90
CA LEU A 23 9.54 16.01 19.27
C LEU A 23 8.54 16.53 20.31
N ASN A 24 7.83 17.64 20.02
CA ASN A 24 6.76 18.13 20.90
C ASN A 24 5.63 17.11 21.03
N VAL A 25 5.23 16.47 19.93
CA VAL A 25 4.21 15.41 19.94
C VAL A 25 4.70 14.20 20.71
N VAL A 26 5.94 13.75 20.48
CA VAL A 26 6.54 12.63 21.22
C VAL A 26 6.59 12.93 22.72
N PHE A 27 6.95 14.16 23.12
CA PHE A 27 6.96 14.56 24.52
C PHE A 27 5.56 14.51 25.15
N LEU A 28 4.54 15.02 24.44
CA LEU A 28 3.14 14.92 24.86
C LEU A 28 2.70 13.46 25.02
N SER A 29 3.04 12.60 24.06
CA SER A 29 2.75 11.15 24.11
C SER A 29 3.41 10.49 25.31
N MET A 30 4.67 10.83 25.60
CA MET A 30 5.42 10.27 26.73
C MET A 30 4.81 10.66 28.08
N ILE A 31 4.30 11.89 28.23
CA ILE A 31 3.58 12.30 29.44
C ILE A 31 2.30 11.49 29.59
N LEU A 32 1.53 11.31 28.52
CA LEU A 32 0.30 10.53 28.55
C LEU A 32 0.61 9.07 28.93
N PHE A 33 1.58 8.44 28.28
CA PHE A 33 2.02 7.07 28.60
C PHE A 33 2.49 6.95 30.04
N LEU A 34 3.18 7.95 30.58
CA LEU A 34 3.62 7.97 31.96
C LEU A 34 2.44 7.91 32.95
N LEU A 35 1.37 8.67 32.70
CA LEU A 35 0.17 8.68 33.57
C LEU A 35 -0.51 7.30 33.62
N PHE A 36 -0.72 6.68 32.46
CA PHE A 36 -1.28 5.33 32.38
C PHE A 36 -0.32 4.28 32.97
N SER A 37 0.99 4.44 32.75
CA SER A 37 2.02 3.55 33.28
C SER A 37 2.05 3.53 34.80
N ILE A 38 2.01 4.69 35.45
CA ILE A 38 1.98 4.78 36.92
C ILE A 38 0.74 4.07 37.47
N THR A 39 -0.41 4.27 36.83
CA THR A 39 -1.68 3.64 37.22
C THR A 39 -1.60 2.12 37.07
N ALA A 40 -1.16 1.61 35.91
CA ALA A 40 -1.05 0.19 35.65
C ALA A 40 -0.02 -0.49 36.59
N VAL A 41 1.15 0.11 36.81
CA VAL A 41 2.17 -0.44 37.72
C VAL A 41 1.67 -0.50 39.16
N HIS A 42 0.86 0.48 39.59
CA HIS A 42 0.33 0.47 40.96
C HIS A 42 -0.50 -0.78 41.26
N PHE A 43 -1.29 -1.24 40.29
CA PHE A 43 -2.24 -2.34 40.48
C PHE A 43 -1.82 -3.68 39.84
N LEU A 44 -1.00 -3.69 38.79
CA LEU A 44 -0.66 -4.90 38.00
C LEU A 44 0.80 -5.35 38.16
N LYS A 45 1.60 -4.70 39.02
CA LYS A 45 2.98 -5.15 39.28
C LYS A 45 2.99 -6.58 39.82
N GLY A 46 3.79 -7.45 39.21
CA GLY A 46 3.98 -8.83 39.67
C GLY A 46 2.78 -9.77 39.45
N THR A 47 1.71 -9.34 38.75
CA THR A 47 0.52 -10.18 38.55
C THR A 47 0.53 -10.97 37.23
N PHE A 48 1.44 -10.67 36.30
CA PHE A 48 1.50 -11.28 34.96
C PHE A 48 2.38 -12.54 34.95
N GLN A 49 2.12 -13.47 35.85
CA GLN A 49 2.83 -14.75 35.95
C GLN A 49 1.83 -15.88 36.18
N ALA A 50 2.16 -17.06 35.67
CA ALA A 50 1.35 -18.25 35.87
C ALA A 50 2.22 -19.50 35.92
N CYS A 51 1.67 -20.54 36.53
CA CYS A 51 2.22 -21.87 36.46
C CYS A 51 2.08 -22.43 35.04
N SER A 52 3.15 -23.04 34.52
CA SER A 52 3.26 -23.52 33.15
C SER A 52 4.20 -24.74 33.07
N GLY A 53 4.27 -25.36 31.88
CA GLY A 53 5.13 -26.50 31.61
C GLY A 53 4.41 -27.85 31.59
N ASP A 54 5.14 -28.91 31.26
CA ASP A 54 4.56 -30.25 31.04
C ASP A 54 3.91 -30.81 32.30
N VAL A 55 4.50 -30.54 33.47
CA VAL A 55 3.95 -30.95 34.76
C VAL A 55 2.60 -30.28 34.99
N PHE A 56 2.49 -28.97 34.75
CA PHE A 56 1.22 -28.23 34.88
C PHE A 56 0.15 -28.78 33.93
N ASN A 57 0.51 -29.06 32.68
CA ASN A 57 -0.40 -29.64 31.68
C ASN A 57 -0.90 -31.05 32.04
N SER A 58 -0.16 -31.77 32.90
CA SER A 58 -0.53 -33.11 33.39
C SER A 58 -1.40 -33.11 34.65
N LEU A 59 -1.63 -31.94 35.27
CA LEU A 59 -2.42 -31.82 36.48
C LEU A 59 -3.91 -32.11 36.23
N LEU A 60 -4.55 -32.71 37.23
CA LEU A 60 -6.00 -32.94 37.24
C LEU A 60 -6.74 -31.60 37.43
N PRO A 61 -7.99 -31.48 36.92
CA PRO A 61 -8.79 -30.26 37.10
C PRO A 61 -8.92 -29.82 38.58
N GLU A 62 -9.06 -30.78 39.50
CA GLU A 62 -9.15 -30.52 40.95
C GLU A 62 -7.84 -29.93 41.52
N GLN A 63 -6.69 -30.30 40.96
CA GLN A 63 -5.38 -29.77 41.36
C GLN A 63 -5.18 -28.36 40.81
N ILE A 64 -5.71 -28.06 39.61
CA ILE A 64 -5.71 -26.71 39.04
C ILE A 64 -6.60 -25.78 39.86
N GLU A 65 -7.78 -26.24 40.29
CA GLU A 65 -8.67 -25.49 41.18
C GLU A 65 -7.99 -25.20 42.53
N PHE A 66 -7.29 -26.19 43.10
CA PHE A 66 -6.48 -25.98 44.30
C PHE A 66 -5.35 -24.95 44.10
N LEU A 67 -4.69 -24.96 42.94
CA LEU A 67 -3.63 -24.01 42.62
C LEU A 67 -4.15 -22.57 42.57
N VAL A 68 -5.38 -22.38 42.09
CA VAL A 68 -6.04 -21.07 42.01
C VAL A 68 -6.32 -20.50 43.40
N SER A 69 -6.82 -21.31 44.33
CA SER A 69 -7.13 -20.91 45.70
C SER A 69 -6.50 -21.90 46.70
N PRO A 70 -5.22 -21.71 47.05
CA PRO A 70 -4.53 -22.65 47.91
C PRO A 70 -4.97 -22.54 49.36
N THR A 71 -5.21 -23.69 50.01
CA THR A 71 -5.60 -23.74 51.42
C THR A 71 -4.42 -24.15 52.32
N PRO A 72 -4.40 -23.71 53.59
CA PRO A 72 -3.38 -24.12 54.56
C PRO A 72 -3.32 -25.62 54.79
N TRP A 73 -2.12 -26.13 55.09
CA TRP A 73 -1.89 -27.58 55.26
C TRP A 73 -2.83 -28.25 56.27
N ASN A 74 -3.14 -27.53 57.36
CA ASN A 74 -3.99 -28.00 58.46
C ASN A 74 -5.46 -28.18 58.05
N GLU A 75 -5.89 -27.56 56.96
CA GLU A 75 -7.27 -27.59 56.46
C GLU A 75 -7.44 -28.53 55.25
N LEU A 76 -6.35 -29.14 54.79
CA LEU A 76 -6.38 -30.08 53.66
C LEU A 76 -7.06 -31.40 54.05
N SER A 77 -7.87 -31.92 53.14
CA SER A 77 -8.38 -33.30 53.23
C SER A 77 -7.25 -34.33 53.07
N SER A 78 -7.47 -35.55 53.57
CA SER A 78 -6.51 -36.65 53.43
C SER A 78 -6.20 -37.01 51.98
N LEU A 79 -7.11 -36.72 51.03
CA LEU A 79 -6.87 -36.86 49.60
C LEU A 79 -5.94 -35.77 49.06
N GLN A 80 -6.16 -34.51 49.45
CA GLN A 80 -5.32 -33.39 49.02
C GLN A 80 -3.90 -33.48 49.59
N GLN A 81 -3.74 -33.98 50.82
CA GLN A 81 -2.42 -34.23 51.40
C GLN A 81 -1.62 -35.27 50.61
N LYS A 82 -2.28 -36.25 49.97
CA LYS A 82 -1.62 -37.24 49.10
C LYS A 82 -1.00 -36.62 47.85
N TRP A 83 -1.51 -35.49 47.36
CA TRP A 83 -0.91 -34.78 46.22
C TRP A 83 0.51 -34.28 46.51
N PHE A 84 0.93 -34.24 47.78
CA PHE A 84 2.23 -33.75 48.21
C PHE A 84 3.11 -34.83 48.88
N GLU A 85 2.68 -36.10 48.91
CA GLU A 85 3.40 -37.17 49.63
C GLU A 85 4.83 -37.41 49.13
N ASN A 86 5.05 -37.24 47.82
CA ASN A 86 6.34 -37.45 47.16
C ASN A 86 7.10 -36.15 46.85
N ASN A 87 6.61 -35.01 47.33
CA ASN A 87 7.16 -33.69 46.99
C ASN A 87 7.92 -33.08 48.18
N VAL A 88 8.84 -32.16 47.87
CA VAL A 88 9.72 -31.51 48.86
C VAL A 88 8.94 -30.62 49.84
N CYS A 89 7.69 -30.29 49.52
CA CYS A 89 6.86 -29.33 50.25
C CYS A 89 5.85 -29.93 51.24
N LYS A 90 6.06 -31.18 51.67
CA LYS A 90 5.19 -31.82 52.67
C LYS A 90 5.14 -30.98 53.95
N GLY A 91 3.94 -30.56 54.35
CA GLY A 91 3.72 -29.76 55.55
C GLY A 91 3.76 -28.23 55.38
N PHE A 92 3.99 -27.71 54.16
CA PHE A 92 4.12 -26.27 53.82
C PHE A 92 4.99 -25.45 54.80
N LEU A 93 6.22 -25.11 54.40
CA LEU A 93 7.21 -24.46 55.27
C LEU A 93 7.11 -22.92 55.32
N VAL A 94 5.97 -22.36 54.90
CA VAL A 94 5.77 -20.91 54.70
C VAL A 94 4.48 -20.43 55.34
N ASP A 95 4.52 -19.21 55.87
CA ASP A 95 3.39 -18.57 56.59
C ASP A 95 2.27 -18.10 55.63
N GLU A 96 2.63 -17.63 54.43
CA GLU A 96 1.69 -17.23 53.38
C GLU A 96 1.85 -18.14 52.16
N ILE A 97 0.80 -18.88 51.81
CA ILE A 97 0.82 -19.83 50.70
C ILE A 97 0.36 -19.12 49.43
N THR A 98 1.22 -19.12 48.43
CA THR A 98 0.95 -18.59 47.09
C THR A 98 0.83 -19.72 46.07
N SER A 99 0.12 -19.48 44.98
CA SER A 99 0.08 -20.41 43.84
C SER A 99 1.47 -20.68 43.27
N GLN A 100 2.34 -19.66 43.27
CA GLN A 100 3.74 -19.80 42.86
C GLN A 100 4.47 -20.85 43.68
N TYR A 101 4.37 -20.80 45.01
CA TYR A 101 5.02 -21.78 45.89
C TYR A 101 4.55 -23.20 45.55
N ILE A 102 3.25 -23.41 45.39
CA ILE A 102 2.71 -24.74 45.05
C ILE A 102 3.14 -25.21 43.66
N CYS A 103 3.19 -24.31 42.68
CA CYS A 103 3.67 -24.61 41.33
C CYS A 103 5.12 -25.12 41.37
N GLU A 104 6.00 -24.39 42.05
CA GLU A 104 7.41 -24.76 42.21
C GLU A 104 7.56 -26.06 43.04
N CYS A 105 6.70 -26.28 44.04
CA CYS A 105 6.66 -27.50 44.83
C CYS A 105 6.34 -28.76 44.03
N TRP A 106 5.50 -28.62 42.99
CA TRP A 106 5.21 -29.69 42.05
C TRP A 106 6.29 -29.85 40.97
N GLY A 107 7.30 -28.98 40.95
CA GLY A 107 8.34 -28.98 39.91
C GLY A 107 7.86 -28.43 38.57
N ALA A 108 6.78 -27.63 38.57
CA ALA A 108 6.31 -26.91 37.39
C ALA A 108 6.98 -25.53 37.29
N ASP A 109 6.94 -24.92 36.10
CA ASP A 109 7.62 -23.66 35.82
C ASP A 109 6.71 -22.46 36.09
N TRP A 110 7.12 -21.55 36.98
CA TRP A 110 6.47 -20.26 37.16
C TRP A 110 7.03 -19.23 36.16
N LYS A 111 6.28 -18.96 35.08
CA LYS A 111 6.74 -18.13 33.96
C LYS A 111 5.79 -16.95 33.71
N PRO A 112 6.28 -15.84 33.11
CA PRO A 112 5.42 -14.73 32.72
C PRO A 112 4.39 -15.19 31.69
N THR A 113 3.13 -14.78 31.85
CA THR A 113 2.03 -15.11 30.92
C THR A 113 2.17 -14.37 29.59
N GLN A 114 2.80 -13.21 29.63
CA GLN A 114 3.03 -12.31 28.51
C GLN A 114 4.44 -11.72 28.63
N ALA A 115 5.14 -11.55 27.51
CA ALA A 115 6.48 -10.93 27.52
C ALA A 115 6.44 -9.48 28.03
N LYS A 116 5.32 -8.79 27.79
CA LYS A 116 5.04 -7.43 28.25
C LYS A 116 4.49 -7.46 29.68
N ASN A 117 4.97 -6.57 30.53
CA ASN A 117 4.59 -6.55 31.94
C ASN A 117 4.57 -5.13 32.53
N PHE A 118 3.88 -4.98 33.65
CA PHE A 118 3.73 -3.73 34.39
C PHE A 118 4.54 -3.73 35.70
N ASN A 119 5.69 -4.40 35.72
CA ASN A 119 6.51 -4.52 36.94
C ASN A 119 7.21 -3.21 37.32
N ASN A 120 7.53 -2.36 36.35
CA ASN A 120 8.09 -1.04 36.58
C ASN A 120 7.57 -0.03 35.56
N VAL A 121 7.76 1.26 35.84
CA VAL A 121 7.23 2.34 34.99
C VAL A 121 7.85 2.32 33.60
N ALA A 122 9.12 1.96 33.44
CA ALA A 122 9.77 1.93 32.12
C ALA A 122 9.23 0.77 31.24
N SER A 123 9.04 -0.43 31.81
CA SER A 123 8.43 -1.56 31.10
C SER A 123 6.96 -1.29 30.77
N ALA A 124 6.23 -0.62 31.66
CA ALA A 124 4.87 -0.18 31.43
C ALA A 124 4.81 0.87 30.31
N MET A 125 5.71 1.85 30.27
CA MET A 125 5.79 2.84 29.20
C MET A 125 6.08 2.20 27.85
N LEU A 126 7.01 1.24 27.80
CA LEU A 126 7.27 0.46 26.59
C LEU A 126 6.02 -0.33 26.17
N THR A 127 5.31 -0.92 27.14
CA THR A 127 4.06 -1.63 26.88
C THR A 127 3.03 -0.68 26.28
N PHE A 128 2.75 0.48 26.89
CA PHE A 128 1.81 1.46 26.34
C PHE A 128 2.24 2.05 25.00
N PHE A 129 3.54 2.19 24.74
CA PHE A 129 4.04 2.52 23.41
C PHE A 129 3.64 1.45 22.38
N VAL A 130 3.81 0.17 22.70
CA VAL A 130 3.34 -0.94 21.84
C VAL A 130 1.82 -0.90 21.68
N LEU A 131 1.04 -0.73 22.75
CA LEU A 131 -0.42 -0.64 22.63
C LEU A 131 -0.86 0.56 21.76
N SER A 132 -0.09 1.66 21.75
CA SER A 132 -0.40 2.82 20.92
C SER A 132 -0.27 2.54 19.41
N THR A 133 0.47 1.49 19.01
CA THR A 133 0.46 1.00 17.61
C THR A 133 -0.74 0.11 17.29
N SER A 134 -1.64 -0.12 18.25
CA SER A 134 -2.76 -1.07 18.16
C SER A 134 -2.36 -2.54 18.04
N GLU A 135 -1.12 -2.87 18.40
CA GLU A 135 -0.62 -4.24 18.40
C GLU A 135 -0.77 -4.88 19.78
N ASN A 136 -1.13 -6.16 19.78
CA ASN A 136 -1.19 -7.04 20.97
C ASN A 136 -2.01 -6.52 22.17
N TRP A 137 -2.84 -5.49 21.99
CA TRP A 137 -3.56 -4.85 23.09
C TRP A 137 -4.63 -5.75 23.71
N SER A 138 -5.24 -6.63 22.91
CA SER A 138 -6.29 -7.54 23.35
C SER A 138 -5.75 -8.65 24.28
N GLU A 139 -4.55 -9.16 24.01
CA GLU A 139 -3.91 -10.18 24.85
C GLU A 139 -3.47 -9.60 26.21
N ILE A 140 -2.91 -8.40 26.20
CA ILE A 140 -2.48 -7.69 27.41
C ILE A 140 -3.70 -7.31 28.26
N MET A 141 -4.78 -6.87 27.61
CA MET A 141 -6.05 -6.59 28.28
C MET A 141 -6.61 -7.85 28.93
N LYS A 142 -6.64 -9.00 28.23
CA LYS A 142 -7.09 -10.28 28.81
C LYS A 142 -6.22 -10.69 30.00
N ALA A 143 -4.89 -10.64 29.86
CA ALA A 143 -3.97 -10.94 30.95
C ALA A 143 -4.18 -10.03 32.17
N ALA A 144 -4.55 -8.76 31.97
CA ALA A 144 -4.91 -7.86 33.06
C ALA A 144 -6.27 -8.18 33.69
N CYS A 145 -7.26 -8.61 32.89
CA CYS A 145 -8.56 -9.05 33.41
C CYS A 145 -8.45 -10.33 34.24
N ASP A 146 -7.53 -11.21 33.84
CA ASP A 146 -7.32 -12.49 34.52
C ASP A 146 -6.40 -12.36 35.76
N ALA A 147 -5.77 -11.19 35.94
CA ALA A 147 -4.87 -10.93 37.05
C ALA A 147 -5.59 -10.96 38.41
N THR A 148 -5.04 -11.71 39.35
CA THR A 148 -5.55 -11.86 40.72
C THR A 148 -4.69 -11.11 41.72
N GLY A 149 -3.44 -11.52 41.89
CA GLY A 149 -2.48 -10.91 42.80
C GLY A 149 -1.05 -11.41 42.57
N PRO A 150 -0.04 -10.80 43.22
CA PRO A 150 1.34 -11.23 43.09
C PRO A 150 1.53 -12.68 43.59
N GLY A 151 2.13 -13.54 42.76
CA GLY A 151 2.35 -14.95 43.09
C GLY A 151 1.09 -15.84 43.06
N MET A 152 -0.06 -15.31 42.62
CA MET A 152 -1.31 -16.05 42.52
C MET A 152 -1.60 -16.43 41.07
N GLN A 153 -2.20 -17.61 40.85
CA GLN A 153 -2.57 -18.07 39.52
C GLN A 153 -3.68 -17.15 38.96
N PRO A 154 -3.62 -16.76 37.67
CA PRO A 154 -4.67 -15.96 37.05
C PRO A 154 -5.99 -16.73 36.98
N ILE A 155 -7.09 -16.02 37.20
CA ILE A 155 -8.46 -16.54 37.12
C ILE A 155 -9.14 -15.84 35.97
N ILE A 156 -9.71 -16.61 35.05
CA ILE A 156 -10.39 -16.07 33.86
C ILE A 156 -11.49 -15.09 34.30
N ASN A 157 -11.44 -13.87 33.76
CA ASN A 157 -12.40 -12.78 34.04
C ASN A 157 -12.51 -12.38 35.53
N ASN A 158 -11.42 -12.46 36.29
CA ASN A 158 -11.42 -12.06 37.70
C ASN A 158 -11.79 -10.58 37.92
N ASN A 159 -11.25 -9.68 37.09
CA ASN A 159 -11.48 -8.25 37.19
C ASN A 159 -11.70 -7.59 35.82
N GLU A 160 -12.96 -7.59 35.38
CA GLU A 160 -13.37 -7.04 34.08
C GLU A 160 -13.25 -5.50 33.97
N ILE A 161 -13.04 -4.78 35.08
CA ILE A 161 -12.87 -3.31 35.06
C ILE A 161 -11.65 -2.91 34.21
N TRP A 162 -10.64 -3.78 34.11
CA TRP A 162 -9.47 -3.58 33.26
C TRP A 162 -9.82 -3.43 31.77
N ILE A 163 -10.92 -4.03 31.31
CA ILE A 163 -11.41 -3.84 29.93
C ILE A 163 -11.67 -2.35 29.66
N ALA A 164 -12.36 -1.66 30.57
CA ALA A 164 -12.67 -0.25 30.41
C ALA A 164 -11.40 0.62 30.44
N PHE A 165 -10.42 0.27 31.28
CA PHE A 165 -9.13 0.97 31.35
C PHE A 165 -8.34 0.88 30.04
N PHE A 166 -8.22 -0.31 29.45
CA PHE A 166 -7.51 -0.48 28.18
C PHE A 166 -8.27 0.11 26.99
N ILE A 167 -9.61 0.03 26.96
CA ILE A 167 -10.42 0.71 25.93
C ILE A 167 -10.23 2.23 26.02
N LEU A 168 -10.25 2.81 27.22
CA LEU A 168 -9.97 4.23 27.42
C LEU A 168 -8.58 4.59 26.90
N PHE A 169 -7.57 3.78 27.21
CA PHE A 169 -6.24 3.98 26.66
C PHE A 169 -6.22 3.87 25.13
N MET A 170 -6.93 2.93 24.51
CA MET A 170 -6.95 2.82 23.04
C MET A 170 -7.57 4.06 22.39
N VAL A 171 -8.65 4.60 22.95
CA VAL A 171 -9.30 5.83 22.46
C VAL A 171 -8.38 7.04 22.58
N VAL A 172 -7.69 7.20 23.71
CA VAL A 172 -6.84 8.38 23.95
C VAL A 172 -5.44 8.20 23.33
N GLY A 173 -4.82 7.04 23.51
CA GLY A 173 -3.45 6.73 23.13
C GLY A 173 -3.27 6.31 21.69
N SER A 174 -4.15 5.48 21.11
CA SER A 174 -4.04 5.06 19.71
C SER A 174 -4.73 6.06 18.77
N PHE A 175 -6.01 6.37 18.99
CA PHE A 175 -6.74 7.24 18.07
C PHE A 175 -6.29 8.70 18.10
N PHE A 176 -6.06 9.30 19.27
CA PHE A 176 -5.69 10.72 19.32
C PHE A 176 -4.21 10.96 19.01
N LEU A 177 -3.28 10.22 19.65
CA LEU A 177 -1.84 10.48 19.45
C LEU A 177 -1.38 10.19 18.02
N MET A 178 -1.81 9.09 17.41
CA MET A 178 -1.43 8.76 16.03
C MET A 178 -1.94 9.82 15.06
N ASN A 179 -3.19 10.28 15.25
CA ASN A 179 -3.78 11.32 14.40
C ASN A 179 -3.11 12.70 14.60
N VAL A 180 -2.71 13.05 15.83
CA VAL A 180 -1.93 14.27 16.08
C VAL A 180 -0.56 14.18 15.41
N PHE A 181 0.10 13.03 15.49
CA PHE A 181 1.39 12.80 14.84
C PHE A 181 1.28 12.96 13.33
N VAL A 182 0.32 12.27 12.70
CA VAL A 182 0.01 12.38 11.27
C VAL A 182 -0.27 13.83 10.90
N GLY A 183 -1.14 14.51 11.64
CA GLY A 183 -1.53 15.90 11.39
C GLY A 183 -0.34 16.86 11.39
N VAL A 184 0.55 16.75 12.39
CA VAL A 184 1.75 17.59 12.48
C VAL A 184 2.72 17.31 11.33
N VAL A 185 2.93 16.05 10.95
CA VAL A 185 3.81 15.70 9.82
C VAL A 185 3.25 16.23 8.50
N ILE A 186 1.94 16.07 8.26
CA ILE A 186 1.25 16.55 7.06
C ILE A 186 1.34 18.07 6.95
N ASP A 187 0.99 18.80 8.03
CA ASP A 187 1.00 20.26 8.04
C ASP A 187 2.41 20.80 7.76
N ASN A 188 3.44 20.22 8.41
CA ASN A 188 4.83 20.61 8.15
C ASN A 188 5.26 20.27 6.71
N PHE A 189 4.84 19.14 6.15
CA PHE A 189 5.13 18.77 4.77
C PHE A 189 4.49 19.73 3.77
N ASN A 190 3.20 20.01 3.92
CA ASN A 190 2.44 20.93 3.07
C ASN A 190 3.01 22.35 3.13
N SER A 191 3.29 22.84 4.35
CA SER A 191 3.89 24.16 4.56
C SER A 191 5.28 24.28 3.90
N MET A 192 6.07 23.20 3.91
CA MET A 192 7.37 23.15 3.25
C MET A 192 7.27 23.06 1.73
N LYS A 193 6.33 22.27 1.21
CA LYS A 193 6.05 22.17 -0.22
C LYS A 193 5.60 23.52 -0.78
N ALA A 194 4.71 24.24 -0.09
CA ALA A 194 4.28 25.58 -0.48
C ALA A 194 5.45 26.58 -0.58
N LYS A 195 6.43 26.50 0.34
CA LYS A 195 7.62 27.37 0.35
C LYS A 195 8.63 27.02 -0.75
N LEU A 196 8.80 25.75 -1.08
CA LEU A 196 9.83 25.26 -2.01
C LEU A 196 9.32 25.05 -3.44
N GLY A 197 8.03 24.79 -3.62
CA GLY A 197 7.37 24.63 -4.92
C GLY A 197 7.17 25.95 -5.66
N GLY A 198 7.36 27.09 -5.00
CA GLY A 198 7.13 28.41 -5.61
C GLY A 198 5.64 28.76 -5.79
N ASP A 199 4.72 27.87 -5.38
CA ASP A 199 3.27 28.09 -5.45
C ASP A 199 2.83 29.32 -4.64
N PHE A 200 3.55 29.67 -3.57
CA PHE A 200 3.29 30.92 -2.82
C PHE A 200 3.45 32.20 -3.67
N LEU A 201 4.18 32.15 -4.80
CA LEU A 201 4.40 33.30 -5.67
C LEU A 201 3.28 33.51 -6.70
N LEU A 202 2.33 32.58 -6.83
CA LEU A 202 1.27 32.62 -7.84
C LEU A 202 -0.09 32.85 -7.18
N THR A 203 -0.90 33.74 -7.75
CA THR A 203 -2.30 33.84 -7.34
C THR A 203 -3.10 32.63 -7.86
N PRO A 204 -4.24 32.27 -7.23
CA PRO A 204 -5.08 31.16 -7.70
C PRO A 204 -5.47 31.30 -9.18
N GLU A 205 -5.76 32.51 -9.64
CA GLU A 205 -6.04 32.77 -11.06
C GLU A 205 -4.82 32.54 -11.98
N GLN A 206 -3.62 32.92 -11.54
CA GLN A 206 -2.39 32.71 -12.32
C GLN A 206 -2.07 31.22 -12.43
N LYS A 207 -2.34 30.45 -11.37
CA LYS A 207 -2.22 28.98 -11.38
C LYS A 207 -3.18 28.37 -12.41
N LYS A 208 -4.46 28.74 -12.37
CA LYS A 208 -5.48 28.31 -13.36
C LYS A 208 -5.07 28.64 -14.80
N TRP A 209 -4.56 29.86 -15.05
CA TRP A 209 -4.08 30.26 -16.37
C TRP A 209 -2.89 29.41 -16.85
N MET A 210 -1.93 29.13 -15.96
CA MET A 210 -0.74 28.35 -16.29
C MET A 210 -1.09 26.88 -16.58
N GLU A 211 -2.03 26.31 -15.82
CA GLU A 211 -2.54 24.96 -16.01
C GLU A 211 -3.32 24.83 -17.32
N ALA A 212 -4.24 25.74 -17.61
CA ALA A 212 -4.97 25.77 -18.88
C ALA A 212 -4.02 25.81 -20.10
N GLN A 213 -2.95 26.63 -20.03
CA GLN A 213 -1.93 26.65 -21.08
C GLN A 213 -1.09 25.37 -21.15
N LYS A 214 -0.73 24.77 -20.02
CA LYS A 214 -0.01 23.49 -19.99
C LYS A 214 -0.86 22.38 -20.62
N THR A 215 -2.15 22.33 -20.30
CA THR A 215 -3.10 21.36 -20.86
C THR A 215 -3.25 21.57 -22.37
N ALA A 216 -3.55 22.79 -22.82
CA ALA A 216 -3.63 23.14 -24.24
C ALA A 216 -2.37 22.75 -25.03
N LYS A 217 -1.18 22.94 -24.45
CA LYS A 217 0.11 22.60 -25.08
C LYS A 217 0.35 21.08 -25.21
N ARG A 218 -0.24 20.28 -24.32
CA ARG A 218 -0.14 18.81 -24.36
C ARG A 218 -1.04 18.19 -25.41
N VAL A 219 -2.10 18.89 -25.82
CA VAL A 219 -3.04 18.42 -26.85
C VAL A 219 -2.41 18.51 -28.24
N GLY A 220 -2.69 17.53 -29.09
CA GLY A 220 -2.24 17.46 -30.48
C GLY A 220 -3.37 17.08 -31.44
N PRO A 221 -3.16 17.21 -32.76
CA PRO A 221 -4.14 16.83 -33.76
C PRO A 221 -4.41 15.32 -33.71
N ILE A 222 -5.68 14.92 -33.87
CA ILE A 222 -6.08 13.51 -33.96
C ILE A 222 -6.26 13.10 -35.42
N ARG A 223 -6.02 11.83 -35.73
CA ARG A 223 -6.16 11.29 -37.08
C ARG A 223 -7.53 10.64 -37.25
N ILE A 224 -8.31 11.08 -38.25
CA ILE A 224 -9.56 10.41 -38.62
C ILE A 224 -9.27 9.35 -39.69
N LEU A 225 -9.64 8.10 -39.39
CA LEU A 225 -9.50 6.98 -40.31
C LEU A 225 -10.51 7.08 -41.45
N LYS A 226 -10.01 7.25 -42.68
CA LYS A 226 -10.84 7.19 -43.89
C LYS A 226 -11.28 5.75 -44.17
N VAL A 227 -12.50 5.60 -44.67
CA VAL A 227 -13.04 4.29 -45.08
C VAL A 227 -12.16 3.71 -46.20
N PRO A 228 -11.67 2.47 -46.07
CA PRO A 228 -10.80 1.86 -47.06
C PRO A 228 -11.56 1.53 -48.36
N ALA A 229 -10.89 1.65 -49.51
CA ALA A 229 -11.49 1.40 -50.83
C ALA A 229 -11.70 -0.09 -51.14
N GLN A 230 -10.87 -0.98 -50.59
CA GLN A 230 -10.95 -2.43 -50.83
C GLN A 230 -12.19 -3.04 -50.14
N PRO A 231 -12.93 -3.94 -50.81
CA PRO A 231 -14.22 -4.44 -50.32
C PRO A 231 -14.09 -5.25 -49.02
N VAL A 232 -13.12 -6.17 -48.93
CA VAL A 232 -12.87 -6.97 -47.72
C VAL A 232 -12.50 -6.07 -46.55
N ARG A 233 -11.59 -5.12 -46.78
CA ARG A 233 -11.15 -4.16 -45.77
C ARG A 233 -12.29 -3.25 -45.29
N ARG A 234 -13.20 -2.87 -46.20
CA ARG A 234 -14.39 -2.06 -45.91
C ARG A 234 -15.40 -2.82 -45.03
N ILE A 235 -15.59 -4.12 -45.28
CA ILE A 235 -16.43 -4.98 -44.43
C ILE A 235 -15.84 -5.06 -43.02
N CYS A 236 -14.54 -5.39 -42.89
CA CYS A 236 -13.87 -5.41 -41.58
C CYS A 236 -13.97 -4.05 -40.87
N PHE A 237 -13.75 -2.94 -41.59
CA PHE A 237 -13.87 -1.60 -41.04
C PHE A 237 -15.29 -1.28 -40.54
N SER A 238 -16.33 -1.77 -41.23
CA SER A 238 -17.72 -1.59 -40.82
C SER A 238 -18.09 -2.44 -39.61
N ILE A 239 -17.56 -3.65 -39.50
CA ILE A 239 -17.82 -4.56 -38.37
C ILE A 239 -17.13 -4.06 -37.11
N VAL A 240 -15.82 -3.77 -37.20
CA VAL A 240 -15.00 -3.37 -36.04
C VAL A 240 -15.51 -2.07 -35.41
N ARG A 241 -16.04 -1.14 -36.20
CA ARG A 241 -16.57 0.15 -35.71
C ARG A 241 -17.98 0.04 -35.12
N ASN A 242 -18.63 -1.12 -35.20
CA ASN A 242 -19.98 -1.29 -34.66
C ASN A 242 -19.92 -1.47 -33.14
N HIS A 243 -20.71 -0.72 -32.38
CA HIS A 243 -20.70 -0.81 -30.91
C HIS A 243 -21.12 -2.19 -30.39
N TYR A 244 -21.92 -2.94 -31.16
CA TYR A 244 -22.26 -4.33 -30.82
C TYR A 244 -21.06 -5.27 -30.89
N PHE A 245 -20.08 -5.00 -31.75
CA PHE A 245 -18.87 -5.82 -31.86
C PHE A 245 -18.01 -5.69 -30.59
N GLU A 246 -17.78 -4.46 -30.13
CA GLU A 246 -17.05 -4.22 -28.87
C GLU A 246 -17.82 -4.79 -27.67
N GLY A 247 -19.14 -4.63 -27.61
CA GLY A 247 -19.98 -5.22 -26.56
C GLY A 247 -19.92 -6.75 -26.53
N PHE A 248 -19.88 -7.40 -27.69
CA PHE A 248 -19.71 -8.86 -27.79
C PHE A 248 -18.36 -9.32 -27.23
N ILE A 249 -17.27 -8.68 -27.64
CA ILE A 249 -15.92 -8.99 -27.15
C ILE A 249 -15.85 -8.80 -25.63
N MET A 250 -16.40 -7.70 -25.10
CA MET A 250 -16.46 -7.46 -23.66
C MET A 250 -17.24 -8.55 -22.92
N THR A 251 -18.37 -8.97 -23.46
CA THR A 251 -19.16 -10.08 -22.87
C THR A 251 -18.34 -11.38 -22.83
N CYS A 252 -17.59 -11.70 -23.90
CA CYS A 252 -16.70 -12.86 -23.92
C CYS A 252 -15.57 -12.75 -22.88
N ILE A 253 -14.97 -11.56 -22.70
CA ILE A 253 -13.92 -11.34 -21.69
C ILE A 253 -14.47 -11.58 -20.28
N VAL A 254 -15.62 -10.98 -19.97
CA VAL A 254 -16.27 -11.12 -18.65
C VAL A 254 -16.67 -12.57 -18.39
N ALA A 255 -17.31 -13.24 -19.34
CA ALA A 255 -17.71 -14.64 -19.21
C ALA A 255 -16.51 -15.57 -18.96
N ASN A 256 -15.42 -15.39 -19.70
CA ASN A 256 -14.19 -16.16 -19.52
C ASN A 256 -13.51 -15.85 -18.16
N ALA A 257 -13.51 -14.59 -17.73
CA ALA A 257 -12.99 -14.19 -16.42
C ALA A 257 -13.78 -14.83 -15.26
N LEU A 258 -15.11 -14.82 -15.33
CA LEU A 258 -15.98 -15.46 -14.33
C LEU A 258 -15.76 -16.97 -14.28
N LEU A 259 -15.58 -17.62 -15.43
CA LEU A 259 -15.28 -19.05 -15.48
C LEU A 259 -13.92 -19.39 -14.85
N MET A 260 -12.90 -18.54 -15.06
CA MET A 260 -11.61 -18.69 -14.39
C MET A 260 -11.71 -18.44 -12.87
N ALA A 261 -12.56 -17.50 -12.43
CA ALA A 261 -12.80 -17.25 -11.02
C ALA A 261 -13.56 -18.39 -10.31
N ALA A 262 -14.30 -19.23 -11.06
CA ALA A 262 -15.03 -20.37 -10.51
C ALA A 262 -14.14 -21.60 -10.21
N GLN A 263 -12.85 -21.58 -10.57
CA GLN A 263 -11.93 -22.68 -10.29
C GLN A 263 -11.60 -22.77 -8.80
N HIS A 264 -11.61 -23.99 -8.25
CA HIS A 264 -11.29 -24.23 -6.84
C HIS A 264 -10.45 -25.49 -6.65
N PHE A 265 -9.82 -25.60 -5.49
CA PHE A 265 -9.08 -26.81 -5.11
C PHE A 265 -10.03 -28.02 -5.07
N GLY A 266 -9.63 -29.14 -5.66
CA GLY A 266 -10.45 -30.35 -5.73
C GLY A 266 -11.61 -30.30 -6.73
N GLU A 267 -11.59 -29.41 -7.72
CA GLU A 267 -12.65 -29.37 -8.75
C GLU A 267 -12.74 -30.65 -9.59
N SER A 268 -13.93 -30.95 -10.10
CA SER A 268 -14.16 -32.15 -10.90
C SER A 268 -13.38 -32.10 -12.22
N THR A 269 -12.97 -33.26 -12.74
CA THR A 269 -12.27 -33.33 -14.04
C THR A 269 -13.10 -32.77 -15.19
N GLN A 270 -14.43 -32.76 -15.05
CA GLN A 270 -15.34 -32.19 -16.05
C GLN A 270 -15.26 -30.67 -16.04
N GLN A 271 -15.30 -30.05 -14.86
CA GLN A 271 -15.15 -28.60 -14.70
C GLN A 271 -13.81 -28.12 -15.24
N LEU A 272 -12.71 -28.79 -14.89
CA LEU A 272 -11.37 -28.45 -15.40
C LEU A 272 -11.30 -28.48 -16.94
N LYS A 273 -11.89 -29.51 -17.55
CA LYS A 273 -11.95 -29.64 -19.02
C LYS A 273 -12.82 -28.54 -19.65
N THR A 274 -13.99 -28.26 -19.08
CA THR A 274 -14.88 -27.21 -19.56
C THR A 274 -14.20 -25.84 -19.53
N THR A 275 -13.58 -25.49 -18.41
CA THR A 275 -12.84 -24.23 -18.26
C THR A 275 -11.68 -24.13 -19.25
N TYR A 276 -10.95 -25.23 -19.48
CA TYR A 276 -9.90 -25.28 -20.49
C TYR A 276 -10.43 -25.01 -21.91
N VAL A 277 -11.48 -25.72 -22.32
CA VAL A 277 -12.05 -25.59 -23.67
C VAL A 277 -12.60 -24.18 -23.93
N VAL A 278 -13.34 -23.61 -22.99
CA VAL A 278 -13.90 -22.26 -23.12
C VAL A 278 -12.79 -21.20 -23.20
N SER A 279 -11.71 -21.37 -22.43
CA SER A 279 -10.57 -20.45 -22.46
C SER A 279 -9.82 -20.48 -23.80
N GLU A 280 -9.66 -21.66 -24.39
CA GLU A 280 -9.08 -21.81 -25.73
C GLU A 280 -9.98 -21.20 -26.81
N LEU A 281 -11.29 -21.43 -26.75
CA LEU A 281 -12.25 -20.78 -27.66
C LEU A 281 -12.18 -19.25 -27.57
N SER A 282 -12.10 -18.71 -26.36
CA SER A 282 -11.96 -17.26 -26.14
C SER A 282 -10.65 -16.72 -26.72
N THR A 283 -9.56 -17.48 -26.66
CA THR A 283 -8.28 -17.11 -27.30
C THR A 283 -8.42 -16.98 -28.81
N VAL A 284 -9.13 -17.91 -29.46
CA VAL A 284 -9.40 -17.82 -30.90
C VAL A 284 -10.24 -16.59 -31.23
N ILE A 285 -11.27 -16.29 -30.44
CA ILE A 285 -12.13 -15.11 -30.64
C ILE A 285 -11.30 -13.82 -30.58
N PHE A 286 -10.41 -13.67 -29.59
CA PHE A 286 -9.58 -12.47 -29.47
C PHE A 286 -8.49 -12.38 -30.54
N ALA A 287 -7.95 -13.51 -30.99
CA ALA A 287 -7.04 -13.53 -32.14
C ALA A 287 -7.73 -13.05 -33.42
N LEU A 288 -8.98 -13.47 -33.65
CA LEU A 288 -9.80 -12.99 -34.76
C LEU A 288 -10.13 -11.50 -34.63
N GLU A 289 -10.42 -11.03 -33.42
CA GLU A 289 -10.65 -9.61 -33.15
C GLU A 289 -9.45 -8.75 -33.55
N VAL A 290 -8.25 -9.09 -33.06
CA VAL A 290 -7.00 -8.39 -33.40
C VAL A 290 -6.74 -8.45 -34.90
N ALA A 291 -6.93 -9.61 -35.54
CA ALA A 291 -6.77 -9.74 -36.99
C ALA A 291 -7.73 -8.82 -37.77
N MET A 292 -9.00 -8.75 -37.35
CA MET A 292 -10.00 -7.86 -37.96
C MET A 292 -9.66 -6.38 -37.77
N LYS A 293 -9.24 -5.98 -36.56
CA LYS A 293 -8.78 -4.60 -36.27
C LYS A 293 -7.54 -4.24 -37.09
N LEU A 294 -6.58 -5.15 -37.22
CA LEU A 294 -5.36 -4.94 -37.99
C LEU A 294 -5.65 -4.84 -39.50
N MET A 295 -6.57 -5.64 -40.03
CA MET A 295 -7.06 -5.49 -41.41
C MET A 295 -7.78 -4.16 -41.62
N ALA A 296 -8.67 -3.75 -40.71
CA ALA A 296 -9.43 -2.51 -40.81
C ALA A 296 -8.51 -1.27 -40.78
N TYR A 297 -7.73 -1.12 -39.72
CA TYR A 297 -6.95 0.10 -39.43
C TYR A 297 -5.56 0.10 -40.07
N GLY A 298 -5.00 -1.07 -40.40
CA GLY A 298 -3.65 -1.20 -40.95
C GLY A 298 -2.61 -0.68 -39.95
N ARG A 299 -1.68 0.18 -40.41
CA ARG A 299 -0.63 0.74 -39.55
C ARG A 299 -1.16 1.61 -38.41
N ALA A 300 -2.32 2.25 -38.59
CA ALA A 300 -2.91 3.10 -37.57
C ALA A 300 -3.40 2.32 -36.33
N TYR A 301 -3.51 0.99 -36.43
CA TYR A 301 -3.78 0.13 -35.27
C TYR A 301 -2.73 0.31 -34.17
N PHE A 302 -1.46 0.51 -34.54
CA PHE A 302 -0.37 0.66 -33.59
C PHE A 302 -0.22 2.09 -33.04
N ASP A 303 -1.02 3.05 -33.51
CA ASP A 303 -0.99 4.41 -32.97
C ASP A 303 -1.61 4.43 -31.56
N ASP A 304 -2.66 3.62 -31.34
CA ASP A 304 -3.33 3.51 -30.05
C ASP A 304 -2.59 2.57 -29.07
N ASN A 305 -2.50 3.00 -27.80
CA ASN A 305 -1.81 2.27 -26.74
C ASN A 305 -2.59 1.02 -26.32
N TRP A 306 -3.92 1.08 -26.28
CA TRP A 306 -4.76 -0.06 -25.86
C TRP A 306 -4.77 -1.17 -26.89
N ASN A 307 -4.88 -0.81 -28.18
CA ASN A 307 -4.69 -1.77 -29.27
C ASN A 307 -3.29 -2.43 -29.25
N ARG A 308 -2.22 -1.69 -28.94
CA ARG A 308 -0.88 -2.27 -28.74
C ARG A 308 -0.81 -3.24 -27.57
N PHE A 309 -1.43 -2.89 -26.44
CA PHE A 309 -1.50 -3.75 -25.27
C PHE A 309 -2.24 -5.05 -25.60
N ASP A 310 -3.41 -4.95 -26.21
CA ASP A 310 -4.20 -6.10 -26.64
C ASP A 310 -3.43 -7.04 -27.59
N PHE A 311 -2.80 -6.48 -28.63
CA PHE A 311 -1.94 -7.24 -29.53
C PHE A 311 -0.86 -8.02 -28.76
N SER A 312 -0.22 -7.37 -27.78
CA SER A 312 0.81 -8.02 -26.96
C SER A 312 0.26 -9.16 -26.10
N VAL A 313 -0.95 -9.01 -25.55
CA VAL A 313 -1.61 -10.04 -24.74
C VAL A 313 -2.01 -11.24 -25.60
N VAL A 314 -2.58 -11.01 -26.78
CA VAL A 314 -2.97 -12.07 -27.71
C VAL A 314 -1.74 -12.81 -28.22
N VAL A 315 -0.72 -12.10 -28.71
CA VAL A 315 0.53 -12.71 -29.19
C VAL A 315 1.23 -13.49 -28.07
N GLY A 316 1.36 -12.90 -26.88
CA GLY A 316 1.93 -13.57 -25.72
C GLY A 316 1.16 -14.84 -25.36
N THR A 317 -0.18 -14.81 -25.38
CA THR A 317 -0.98 -16.01 -25.12
C THR A 317 -0.75 -17.09 -26.18
N VAL A 318 -0.74 -16.74 -27.47
CA VAL A 318 -0.52 -17.69 -28.57
C VAL A 318 0.86 -18.33 -28.46
N ILE A 319 1.91 -17.53 -28.21
CA ILE A 319 3.28 -18.03 -28.00
C ILE A 319 3.31 -19.01 -26.82
N CYS A 320 2.73 -18.62 -25.68
CA CYS A 320 2.70 -19.46 -24.49
C CYS A 320 1.95 -20.79 -24.75
N THR A 321 0.81 -20.77 -25.44
CA THR A 321 0.06 -21.98 -25.81
C THR A 321 0.86 -22.88 -26.76
N VAL A 322 1.51 -22.31 -27.78
CA VAL A 322 2.35 -23.08 -28.72
C VAL A 322 3.55 -23.71 -28.00
N VAL A 323 4.24 -22.95 -27.14
CA VAL A 323 5.36 -23.46 -26.34
C VAL A 323 4.90 -24.58 -25.40
N GLN A 324 3.72 -24.46 -24.78
CA GLN A 324 3.18 -25.50 -23.92
C GLN A 324 2.93 -26.81 -24.67
N VAL A 325 2.46 -26.73 -25.92
CA VAL A 325 2.25 -27.91 -26.77
C VAL A 325 3.59 -28.52 -27.21
N LEU A 326 4.60 -27.71 -27.52
CA LEU A 326 5.90 -28.16 -28.02
C LEU A 326 6.83 -28.72 -26.93
N VAL A 327 6.82 -28.15 -25.72
CA VAL A 327 7.77 -28.48 -24.64
C VAL A 327 7.22 -29.57 -23.68
N ALA A 328 6.06 -30.16 -24.02
CA ALA A 328 5.49 -31.32 -23.33
C ALA A 328 5.45 -31.19 -21.79
N ASN A 329 4.58 -30.33 -21.24
CA ASN A 329 4.13 -30.28 -19.83
C ASN A 329 5.20 -30.35 -18.68
N SER A 330 6.49 -30.40 -18.96
CA SER A 330 7.54 -30.70 -17.97
C SER A 330 8.00 -29.48 -17.18
N ILE A 331 7.50 -28.29 -17.52
CA ILE A 331 7.89 -27.03 -16.88
C ILE A 331 6.67 -26.40 -16.23
N TRP A 332 6.49 -26.66 -14.93
CA TRP A 332 5.41 -26.10 -14.10
C TRP A 332 5.32 -24.56 -14.19
N THR A 333 6.47 -23.89 -14.28
CA THR A 333 6.53 -22.41 -14.40
C THR A 333 5.92 -21.89 -15.71
N LEU A 334 6.06 -22.63 -16.83
CA LEU A 334 5.44 -22.24 -18.10
C LEU A 334 3.92 -22.39 -18.06
N THR A 335 3.40 -23.43 -17.39
CA THR A 335 1.95 -23.59 -17.20
C THR A 335 1.36 -22.46 -16.35
N MET A 336 2.07 -21.99 -15.32
CA MET A 336 1.65 -20.84 -14.53
C MET A 336 1.62 -19.55 -15.36
N LEU A 337 2.64 -19.32 -16.20
CA LEU A 337 2.70 -18.15 -17.09
C LEU A 337 1.57 -18.13 -18.13
N VAL A 338 1.24 -19.27 -18.74
CA VAL A 338 0.09 -19.38 -19.66
C VAL A 338 -1.21 -18.98 -18.95
N ARG A 339 -1.41 -19.45 -17.71
CA ARG A 339 -2.59 -19.10 -16.90
C ARG A 339 -2.65 -17.60 -16.60
N LEU A 340 -1.51 -16.99 -16.25
CA LEU A 340 -1.43 -15.55 -16.00
C LEU A 340 -1.78 -14.72 -17.24
N MET A 341 -1.27 -15.07 -18.42
CA MET A 341 -1.56 -14.35 -19.67
C MET A 341 -3.05 -14.37 -20.04
N ARG A 342 -3.78 -15.44 -19.68
CA ARG A 342 -5.24 -15.54 -19.88
C ARG A 342 -5.98 -14.56 -18.96
N VAL A 343 -5.54 -14.43 -17.70
CA VAL A 343 -6.11 -13.48 -16.73
C VAL A 343 -5.82 -12.04 -17.12
N THR A 344 -4.65 -11.75 -17.71
CA THR A 344 -4.27 -10.39 -18.15
C THR A 344 -5.29 -9.75 -19.09
N ARG A 345 -6.10 -10.53 -19.82
CA ARG A 345 -7.18 -10.01 -20.69
C ARG A 345 -8.25 -9.24 -19.93
N ILE A 346 -8.42 -9.49 -18.62
CA ILE A 346 -9.35 -8.74 -17.77
C ILE A 346 -9.00 -7.25 -17.71
N PHE A 347 -7.72 -6.89 -17.93
CA PHE A 347 -7.31 -5.48 -17.98
C PHE A 347 -7.94 -4.73 -19.15
N ARG A 348 -8.46 -5.40 -20.18
CA ARG A 348 -9.24 -4.74 -21.25
C ARG A 348 -10.52 -4.09 -20.70
N LEU A 349 -11.08 -4.55 -19.58
CA LEU A 349 -12.20 -3.86 -18.92
C LEU A 349 -11.85 -2.42 -18.49
N VAL A 350 -10.56 -2.15 -18.22
CA VAL A 350 -10.08 -0.80 -17.90
C VAL A 350 -10.27 0.15 -19.09
N GLU A 351 -10.09 -0.34 -20.31
CA GLU A 351 -10.35 0.44 -21.52
C GLU A 351 -11.83 0.79 -21.63
N SER A 352 -12.74 -0.14 -21.34
CA SER A 352 -14.18 0.13 -21.49
C SER A 352 -14.74 1.09 -20.44
N SER A 353 -14.15 1.18 -19.25
CA SER A 353 -14.66 2.02 -18.17
C SER A 353 -13.87 3.33 -18.07
N SER A 354 -14.52 4.44 -18.42
CA SER A 354 -13.96 5.79 -18.25
C SER A 354 -13.62 6.07 -16.78
N SER A 355 -14.46 5.63 -15.83
CA SER A 355 -14.24 5.80 -14.40
C SER A 355 -13.01 5.05 -13.89
N ILE A 356 -12.83 3.77 -14.26
CA ILE A 356 -11.64 2.99 -13.84
C ILE A 356 -10.38 3.58 -14.46
N ARG A 357 -10.45 4.01 -15.73
CA ARG A 357 -9.35 4.66 -16.42
C ARG A 357 -8.94 5.97 -15.74
N ALA A 358 -9.90 6.77 -15.29
CA ALA A 358 -9.64 8.00 -14.54
C ALA A 358 -8.87 7.69 -13.24
N ILE A 359 -9.36 6.75 -12.43
CA ILE A 359 -8.70 6.35 -11.17
C ILE A 359 -7.28 5.85 -11.41
N LEU A 360 -7.07 4.95 -12.38
CA LEU A 360 -5.73 4.42 -12.69
C LEU A 360 -4.80 5.48 -13.28
N SER A 361 -5.33 6.44 -14.05
CA SER A 361 -4.57 7.58 -14.55
C SER A 361 -4.13 8.49 -13.40
N THR A 362 -5.02 8.81 -12.46
CA THR A 362 -4.69 9.56 -11.24
C THR A 362 -3.62 8.85 -10.43
N LEU A 363 -3.74 7.53 -10.24
CA LEU A 363 -2.72 6.73 -9.57
C LEU A 363 -1.38 6.79 -10.31
N TYR A 364 -1.37 6.68 -11.64
CA TYR A 364 -0.16 6.77 -12.46
C TYR A 364 0.51 8.15 -12.35
N ILE A 365 -0.27 9.23 -12.34
CA ILE A 365 0.23 10.59 -12.16
C ILE A 365 0.82 10.78 -10.76
N ALA A 366 0.31 10.08 -9.74
CA ALA A 366 0.86 10.11 -8.37
C ALA A 366 2.18 9.31 -8.20
N LEU A 367 2.46 8.31 -9.05
CA LEU A 367 3.64 7.44 -8.91
C LEU A 367 4.99 8.17 -8.87
N PRO A 368 5.28 9.20 -9.70
CA PRO A 368 6.52 9.96 -9.61
C PRO A 368 6.72 10.66 -8.26
N GLY A 369 5.64 11.17 -7.66
CA GLY A 369 5.66 11.77 -6.32
C GLY A 369 6.03 10.72 -5.26
N LEU A 370 5.41 9.55 -5.36
CA LEU A 370 5.63 8.41 -4.49
C LEU A 370 7.07 7.84 -4.59
N SER A 371 7.64 7.82 -5.79
CA SER A 371 8.97 7.24 -6.06
C SER A 371 10.08 7.88 -5.21
N ASN A 372 9.99 9.19 -4.96
CA ASN A 372 10.97 9.90 -4.13
C ASN A 372 10.90 9.47 -2.66
N ILE A 373 9.69 9.32 -2.10
CA ILE A 373 9.48 8.86 -0.71
C ILE A 373 9.86 7.38 -0.59
N SER A 374 9.42 6.55 -1.54
CA SER A 374 9.77 5.12 -1.60
C SER A 374 11.28 4.91 -1.66
N SER A 375 12.02 5.76 -2.37
CA SER A 375 13.50 5.72 -2.40
C SER A 375 14.13 5.99 -1.03
N ILE A 376 13.56 6.91 -0.24
CA ILE A 376 14.03 7.20 1.13
C ILE A 376 13.67 6.04 2.07
N LEU A 377 12.44 5.53 1.97
CA LEU A 377 11.99 4.37 2.75
C LEU A 377 12.92 3.17 2.49
N PHE A 378 13.21 2.86 1.23
CA PHE A 378 14.14 1.79 0.87
C PHE A 378 15.55 2.02 1.43
N LEU A 379 16.05 3.26 1.45
CA LEU A 379 17.35 3.57 2.06
C LEU A 379 17.34 3.33 3.58
N ILE A 380 16.26 3.69 4.27
CA ILE A 380 16.12 3.44 5.71
C ILE A 380 16.03 1.93 5.97
N LEU A 381 15.22 1.20 5.20
CA LEU A 381 15.15 -0.27 5.26
C LEU A 381 16.52 -0.91 5.00
N PHE A 382 17.31 -0.39 4.07
CA PHE A 382 18.68 -0.85 3.81
C PHE A 382 19.60 -0.66 5.04
N VAL A 383 19.57 0.52 5.66
CA VAL A 383 20.38 0.82 6.85
C VAL A 383 19.98 -0.06 8.03
N TYR A 384 18.68 -0.15 8.33
CA TYR A 384 18.19 -1.03 9.39
C TYR A 384 18.40 -2.51 9.08
N GLY A 385 18.30 -2.91 7.81
CA GLY A 385 18.49 -4.30 7.40
C GLY A 385 19.93 -4.75 7.58
N THR A 386 20.89 -3.92 7.15
CA THR A 386 22.32 -4.19 7.40
C THR A 386 22.65 -4.16 8.89
N MET A 387 22.13 -3.19 9.64
CA MET A 387 22.30 -3.14 11.09
C MET A 387 21.72 -4.38 11.79
N GLY A 388 20.52 -4.81 11.39
CA GLY A 388 19.85 -5.99 11.96
C GLY A 388 20.61 -7.28 11.70
N VAL A 389 21.19 -7.46 10.49
CA VAL A 389 22.07 -8.60 10.20
C VAL A 389 23.29 -8.61 11.13
N HIS A 390 23.91 -7.46 11.35
CA HIS A 390 25.08 -7.37 12.25
C HIS A 390 24.74 -7.63 13.72
N LEU A 391 23.53 -7.28 14.18
CA LEU A 391 23.13 -7.43 15.57
C LEU A 391 22.49 -8.78 15.89
N PHE A 392 21.71 -9.34 14.95
CA PHE A 392 20.75 -10.41 15.25
C PHE A 392 20.88 -11.67 14.39
N ALA A 393 21.80 -11.71 13.41
CA ALA A 393 21.90 -12.85 12.50
C ALA A 393 22.15 -14.21 13.19
N LYS A 394 22.77 -14.20 14.37
CA LYS A 394 23.17 -15.41 15.10
C LYS A 394 22.25 -15.77 16.28
N VAL A 395 21.23 -14.97 16.55
CA VAL A 395 20.31 -15.21 17.66
C VAL A 395 19.55 -16.51 17.40
N ALA A 396 19.31 -17.28 18.47
CA ALA A 396 18.53 -18.51 18.39
C ALA A 396 17.13 -18.24 17.82
N LEU A 397 16.62 -19.16 17.01
CA LEU A 397 15.25 -19.08 16.50
C LEU A 397 14.25 -19.37 17.65
N SER A 398 13.14 -18.65 17.65
CA SER A 398 12.08 -18.67 18.66
C SER A 398 10.70 -18.79 18.01
N SER A 399 9.61 -18.45 18.73
CA SER A 399 8.25 -18.52 18.19
C SER A 399 8.04 -17.56 17.02
N ASP A 400 8.50 -16.31 17.17
CA ASP A 400 8.22 -15.23 16.20
C ASP A 400 9.40 -14.96 15.28
N ILE A 401 10.61 -15.38 15.68
CA ILE A 401 11.82 -15.37 14.86
C ILE A 401 12.07 -16.78 14.32
N ASP A 402 11.57 -17.03 13.11
CA ASP A 402 11.64 -18.34 12.47
C ASP A 402 12.61 -18.39 11.27
N ALA A 403 12.60 -19.48 10.51
CA ALA A 403 13.45 -19.67 9.33
C ALA A 403 13.19 -18.67 8.18
N HIS A 404 12.02 -18.02 8.16
CA HIS A 404 11.57 -17.09 7.12
C HIS A 404 11.61 -15.63 7.58
N ALA A 405 11.35 -15.36 8.87
CA ALA A 405 11.33 -14.04 9.49
C ALA A 405 12.54 -13.86 10.42
N ASN A 406 13.70 -13.58 9.84
CA ASN A 406 14.96 -13.41 10.59
C ASN A 406 15.95 -12.43 9.92
N PHE A 407 17.03 -12.16 10.65
CA PHE A 407 18.14 -11.30 10.22
C PHE A 407 19.36 -12.07 9.70
N GLN A 408 19.25 -13.34 9.31
CA GLN A 408 20.42 -14.13 8.89
C GLN A 408 21.04 -13.66 7.58
N THR A 409 20.19 -13.20 6.65
CA THR A 409 20.63 -12.69 5.34
C THR A 409 20.01 -11.33 5.07
N PHE A 410 20.71 -10.52 4.29
CA PHE A 410 20.23 -9.19 3.92
C PHE A 410 18.85 -9.23 3.23
N GLY A 411 18.62 -10.17 2.30
CA GLY A 411 17.34 -10.30 1.61
C GLY A 411 16.17 -10.64 2.55
N ARG A 412 16.36 -11.60 3.46
CA ARG A 412 15.35 -11.94 4.48
C ARG A 412 15.11 -10.80 5.44
N SER A 413 16.17 -10.10 5.85
CA SER A 413 16.07 -8.94 6.72
C SER A 413 15.22 -7.82 6.11
N ILE A 414 15.36 -7.54 4.81
CA ILE A 414 14.52 -6.53 4.13
C ILE A 414 13.05 -6.96 4.09
N LEU A 415 12.76 -8.22 3.77
CA LEU A 415 11.38 -8.75 3.78
C LEU A 415 10.77 -8.71 5.18
N PHE A 416 11.55 -9.08 6.19
CA PHE A 416 11.15 -9.03 7.58
C PHE A 416 10.88 -7.58 8.03
N LEU A 417 11.77 -6.64 7.72
CA LEU A 417 11.56 -5.22 8.02
C LEU A 417 10.39 -4.61 7.25
N LEU A 418 10.00 -5.15 6.08
CA LEU A 418 8.80 -4.72 5.36
C LEU A 418 7.53 -5.09 6.15
N ARG A 419 7.47 -6.29 6.76
CA ARG A 419 6.40 -6.71 7.69
C ARG A 419 6.37 -5.83 8.94
N VAL A 420 7.55 -5.57 9.52
CA VAL A 420 7.67 -4.69 10.69
C VAL A 420 7.25 -3.26 10.37
N ALA A 421 7.49 -2.77 9.13
CA ALA A 421 7.14 -1.42 8.70
C ALA A 421 5.62 -1.17 8.74
N THR A 422 4.81 -2.19 8.46
CA THR A 422 3.34 -2.11 8.56
C THR A 422 2.83 -2.23 10.00
N GLY A 423 3.73 -2.43 10.98
CA GLY A 423 3.39 -2.56 12.38
C GLY A 423 3.01 -3.99 12.79
N GLU A 424 3.18 -5.00 11.95
CA GLU A 424 2.70 -6.35 12.26
C GLU A 424 3.69 -7.14 13.13
N SER A 425 3.24 -7.56 14.32
CA SER A 425 3.96 -8.46 15.28
C SER A 425 5.40 -8.06 15.63
N TRP A 426 5.76 -6.79 15.42
CA TRP A 426 7.12 -6.29 15.65
C TRP A 426 7.52 -6.35 17.12
N ASP A 427 6.54 -6.26 18.00
CA ASP A 427 6.68 -6.30 19.44
C ASP A 427 7.08 -7.68 19.93
N HIS A 428 6.44 -8.75 19.45
CA HIS A 428 6.82 -10.14 19.78
C HIS A 428 8.25 -10.40 19.30
N CYS A 429 8.57 -10.05 18.06
CA CYS A 429 9.91 -10.16 17.50
C CYS A 429 10.97 -9.38 18.30
N MET A 430 10.62 -8.18 18.78
CA MET A 430 11.49 -7.37 19.62
C MET A 430 11.79 -8.06 20.95
N TYR A 431 10.79 -8.64 21.61
CA TYR A 431 10.99 -9.36 22.87
C TYR A 431 11.78 -10.64 22.65
N ASP A 432 11.50 -11.40 21.59
CA ASP A 432 12.23 -12.61 21.24
C ASP A 432 13.72 -12.32 21.02
N LEU A 433 14.05 -11.30 20.24
CA LEU A 433 15.43 -10.87 19.99
C LEU A 433 16.11 -10.22 21.18
N ALA A 434 15.36 -9.77 22.19
CA ALA A 434 15.88 -9.26 23.45
C ALA A 434 16.05 -10.36 24.51
N SER A 435 15.29 -11.45 24.40
CA SER A 435 15.22 -12.53 25.39
C SER A 435 16.38 -13.52 25.24
N ASN A 436 16.70 -14.21 26.33
CA ASN A 436 17.74 -15.23 26.35
C ASN A 436 17.13 -16.60 26.59
N VAL A 437 17.51 -17.56 25.74
CA VAL A 437 17.15 -18.97 25.90
C VAL A 437 18.10 -19.64 26.91
N PRO A 438 17.64 -20.54 27.80
CA PRO A 438 18.51 -21.26 28.71
C PRO A 438 19.62 -22.01 27.96
N GLY A 439 20.88 -21.78 28.33
CA GLY A 439 22.04 -22.38 27.68
C GLY A 439 22.51 -21.70 26.39
N CYS A 440 22.01 -20.49 26.09
CA CYS A 440 22.49 -19.69 24.97
C CYS A 440 23.95 -19.24 25.16
N VAL A 441 24.63 -19.01 24.04
CA VAL A 441 26.02 -18.52 23.98
C VAL A 441 26.01 -17.06 23.52
N ASN A 442 26.74 -16.20 24.23
CA ASN A 442 26.93 -14.82 23.81
C ASN A 442 27.80 -14.78 22.55
N ASP A 443 27.26 -14.24 21.45
CA ASP A 443 27.89 -14.10 20.13
C ASP A 443 28.68 -15.36 19.68
N PRO A 444 27.99 -16.44 19.30
CA PRO A 444 28.66 -17.66 18.86
C PRO A 444 29.55 -17.39 17.64
N PRO A 445 30.74 -18.01 17.54
CA PRO A 445 31.59 -17.87 16.36
C PRO A 445 30.85 -18.41 15.13
N TYR A 446 31.12 -17.81 13.97
CA TYR A 446 30.52 -18.27 12.72
C TYR A 446 31.05 -19.67 12.35
N ASP A 447 30.14 -20.63 12.23
CA ASP A 447 30.36 -21.97 11.66
C ASP A 447 29.46 -22.15 10.41
N PRO A 448 30.02 -22.53 9.25
CA PRO A 448 29.26 -22.81 8.03
C PRO A 448 28.15 -23.88 8.17
N ASN A 449 28.25 -24.76 9.17
CA ASN A 449 27.27 -25.81 9.43
C ASN A 449 26.07 -25.34 10.25
N MET A 450 26.03 -24.06 10.67
CA MET A 450 24.88 -23.51 11.37
C MET A 450 23.67 -23.37 10.45
N CYS A 451 22.49 -23.66 11.01
CA CYS A 451 21.23 -23.50 10.29
C CYS A 451 21.04 -22.06 9.80
N GLY A 452 20.47 -21.90 8.61
CA GLY A 452 20.17 -20.58 8.04
C GLY A 452 21.25 -19.96 7.17
N PHE A 453 22.50 -20.41 7.28
CA PHE A 453 23.62 -19.91 6.45
C PHE A 453 24.03 -20.86 5.31
N GLY A 454 23.49 -22.09 5.29
CA GLY A 454 23.69 -23.09 4.24
C GLY A 454 22.50 -24.05 4.11
N ASN A 455 22.45 -24.80 3.00
CA ASN A 455 21.42 -25.82 2.73
C ASN A 455 21.96 -27.21 3.08
N ILE A 456 22.18 -27.49 4.36
CA ILE A 456 22.71 -28.76 4.86
C ILE A 456 21.63 -29.44 5.71
N GLU A 457 21.30 -30.70 5.40
CA GLU A 457 20.43 -31.53 6.26
C GLU A 457 21.15 -31.85 7.56
N GLY A 458 20.49 -31.62 8.70
CA GLY A 458 21.10 -31.83 10.03
C GLY A 458 22.03 -30.71 10.48
N CYS A 459 21.81 -29.48 10.03
CA CYS A 459 22.56 -28.30 10.46
C CYS A 459 22.53 -28.10 11.98
N ILE A 460 23.57 -27.43 12.51
CA ILE A 460 23.68 -27.11 13.93
C ILE A 460 22.67 -25.98 14.22
N PRO A 461 21.75 -26.13 15.19
CA PRO A 461 20.80 -25.09 15.52
C PRO A 461 21.52 -23.86 16.06
N LEU A 462 21.01 -22.67 15.73
CA LEU A 462 21.52 -21.44 16.30
C LEU A 462 21.25 -21.42 17.80
N ASN A 463 22.28 -21.06 18.56
CA ASN A 463 22.21 -20.96 20.02
C ASN A 463 22.73 -19.61 20.53
N GLY A 464 22.60 -18.54 19.73
CA GLY A 464 23.01 -17.20 20.15
C GLY A 464 22.02 -16.56 21.12
N CYS A 465 22.53 -15.92 22.17
CA CYS A 465 21.72 -15.13 23.10
C CYS A 465 21.13 -13.87 22.42
N GLY A 466 19.95 -13.44 22.88
CA GLY A 466 19.35 -12.17 22.48
C GLY A 466 20.11 -10.96 23.04
N ASN A 467 19.79 -9.78 22.51
CA ASN A 467 20.44 -8.53 22.88
C ASN A 467 19.39 -7.44 23.20
N PRO A 468 19.42 -6.82 24.40
CA PRO A 468 18.51 -5.74 24.78
C PRO A 468 18.54 -4.52 23.85
N VAL A 469 19.57 -4.35 23.02
CA VAL A 469 19.60 -3.34 21.95
C VAL A 469 18.41 -3.48 20.98
N ALA A 470 17.79 -4.66 20.90
CA ALA A 470 16.55 -4.89 20.16
C ALA A 470 15.44 -3.90 20.53
N TYR A 471 15.26 -3.56 21.82
CA TYR A 471 14.26 -2.57 22.24
C TYR A 471 14.45 -1.23 21.54
N LEU A 472 15.69 -0.73 21.52
CA LEU A 472 16.02 0.54 20.88
C LEU A 472 15.89 0.46 19.36
N PHE A 473 16.37 -0.63 18.76
CA PHE A 473 16.31 -0.89 17.31
C PHE A 473 14.87 -0.85 16.80
N PHE A 474 13.96 -1.61 17.42
CA PHE A 474 12.57 -1.71 16.96
C PHE A 474 11.77 -0.46 17.31
N CYS A 475 11.94 0.13 18.50
CA CYS A 475 11.23 1.36 18.84
C CYS A 475 11.63 2.52 17.92
N SER A 476 12.93 2.68 17.62
CA SER A 476 13.37 3.73 16.68
C SER A 476 12.91 3.46 15.25
N PHE A 477 12.89 2.19 14.84
CA PHE A 477 12.35 1.79 13.54
C PHE A 477 10.87 2.12 13.40
N THR A 478 10.03 1.75 14.38
CA THR A 478 8.58 1.99 14.35
C THR A 478 8.28 3.49 14.31
N VAL A 479 8.96 4.32 15.12
CA VAL A 479 8.76 5.78 15.07
C VAL A 479 9.17 6.37 13.72
N ILE A 480 10.32 5.98 13.16
CA ILE A 480 10.82 6.57 11.92
C ILE A 480 10.04 6.04 10.71
N VAL A 481 9.79 4.74 10.62
CA VAL A 481 9.22 4.11 9.43
C VAL A 481 7.70 4.10 9.48
N ALA A 482 7.12 3.54 10.54
CA ALA A 482 5.66 3.41 10.62
C ALA A 482 5.00 4.76 10.90
N TYR A 483 5.49 5.54 11.86
CA TYR A 483 4.85 6.81 12.21
C TYR A 483 5.22 7.97 11.29
N VAL A 484 6.48 8.09 10.83
CA VAL A 484 6.85 9.20 9.93
C VAL A 484 6.69 8.82 8.46
N MET A 485 7.35 7.76 8.00
CA MET A 485 7.45 7.48 6.55
C MET A 485 6.15 6.97 5.92
N LEU A 486 5.42 6.03 6.56
CA LEU A 486 4.14 5.56 6.02
C LEU A 486 3.10 6.68 6.03
N ASN A 487 3.02 7.47 7.10
CA ASN A 487 2.08 8.59 7.18
C ASN A 487 2.42 9.70 6.15
N LEU A 488 3.70 9.95 5.89
CA LEU A 488 4.12 10.84 4.80
C LEU A 488 3.71 10.29 3.42
N THR A 489 3.75 8.98 3.25
CA THR A 489 3.33 8.31 2.01
C THR A 489 1.83 8.52 1.78
N VAL A 490 1.01 8.32 2.83
CA VAL A 490 -0.43 8.60 2.79
C VAL A 490 -0.70 10.08 2.48
N ALA A 491 0.06 11.00 3.10
CA ALA A 491 -0.05 12.43 2.85
C ALA A 491 0.13 12.79 1.38
N VAL A 492 1.18 12.27 0.73
CA VAL A 492 1.46 12.55 -0.69
C VAL A 492 0.43 11.93 -1.60
N VAL A 493 -0.11 10.77 -1.26
CA VAL A 493 -1.20 10.15 -2.02
C VAL A 493 -2.46 11.01 -1.90
N LEU A 494 -2.88 11.37 -0.69
CA LEU A 494 -4.06 12.22 -0.46
C LEU A 494 -3.94 13.57 -1.18
N GLU A 495 -2.77 14.19 -1.12
CA GLU A 495 -2.51 15.44 -1.82
C GLU A 495 -2.59 15.27 -3.35
N SER A 496 -2.06 14.18 -3.89
CA SER A 496 -2.13 13.90 -5.34
C SER A 496 -3.57 13.67 -5.79
N PHE A 497 -4.37 12.96 -4.99
CA PHE A 497 -5.80 12.78 -5.25
C PHE A 497 -6.58 14.09 -5.16
N ALA A 498 -6.33 14.89 -4.12
CA ALA A 498 -6.97 16.20 -3.95
C ALA A 498 -6.63 17.15 -5.12
N THR A 499 -5.37 17.17 -5.55
CA THR A 499 -4.93 17.99 -6.69
C THR A 499 -5.64 17.57 -7.98
N CYS A 500 -5.77 16.27 -8.25
CA CYS A 500 -6.48 15.80 -9.44
C CYS A 500 -7.98 16.10 -9.39
N GLN A 501 -8.62 16.05 -8.22
CA GLN A 501 -10.02 16.45 -8.06
C GLN A 501 -10.21 17.95 -8.25
N GLU A 502 -9.34 18.78 -7.66
CA GLU A 502 -9.33 20.22 -7.88
C GLU A 502 -9.10 20.55 -9.37
N GLU A 503 -8.15 19.88 -10.04
CA GLU A 503 -7.93 20.04 -11.48
C GLU A 503 -9.17 19.69 -12.32
N GLU A 504 -9.98 18.70 -11.94
CA GLU A 504 -11.22 18.35 -12.63
C GLU A 504 -12.35 19.37 -12.40
N GLU A 505 -12.54 19.84 -11.16
CA GLU A 505 -13.60 20.79 -10.81
C GLU A 505 -13.31 22.23 -11.25
N ASP A 506 -12.06 22.67 -11.16
CA ASP A 506 -11.63 24.06 -11.38
C ASP A 506 -11.03 24.31 -12.78
N SER A 507 -10.89 23.29 -13.63
CA SER A 507 -10.38 23.47 -14.99
C SER A 507 -11.33 24.31 -15.84
N MET A 508 -10.83 25.47 -16.29
CA MET A 508 -11.50 26.28 -17.31
C MET A 508 -11.61 25.59 -18.68
N LEU A 509 -10.78 24.57 -18.94
CA LEU A 509 -10.79 23.76 -20.15
C LEU A 509 -11.32 22.37 -19.82
N VAL A 510 -12.62 22.18 -19.97
CA VAL A 510 -13.24 20.85 -19.85
C VAL A 510 -12.64 19.92 -20.91
N PRO A 511 -12.25 18.68 -20.57
CA PRO A 511 -11.71 17.71 -21.54
C PRO A 511 -12.59 17.57 -22.80
N GLU A 512 -13.91 17.64 -22.64
CA GLU A 512 -14.90 17.59 -23.71
C GLU A 512 -14.70 18.70 -24.76
N LEU A 513 -14.35 19.92 -24.34
CA LEU A 513 -14.08 21.05 -25.25
C LEU A 513 -12.82 20.81 -26.10
N LEU A 514 -11.79 20.19 -25.50
CA LEU A 514 -10.55 19.85 -26.21
C LEU A 514 -10.78 18.69 -27.19
N GLU A 515 -11.56 17.68 -26.81
CA GLU A 515 -11.95 16.59 -27.71
C GLU A 515 -12.77 17.10 -28.89
N GLU A 516 -13.73 18.01 -28.65
CA GLU A 516 -14.49 18.65 -29.72
C GLU A 516 -13.56 19.45 -30.65
N PHE A 517 -12.66 20.26 -30.09
CA PHE A 517 -11.66 21.01 -30.85
C PHE A 517 -10.83 20.08 -31.76
N GLN A 518 -10.31 18.98 -31.21
CA GLN A 518 -9.52 17.99 -31.94
C GLN A 518 -10.33 17.34 -33.06
N TYR A 519 -11.58 16.96 -32.78
CA TYR A 519 -12.46 16.33 -33.77
C TYR A 519 -12.77 17.27 -34.93
N LYS A 520 -13.16 18.52 -34.64
CA LYS A 520 -13.42 19.54 -35.67
C LYS A 520 -12.17 19.88 -36.49
N TRP A 521 -11.00 19.85 -35.86
CA TRP A 521 -9.73 20.08 -36.58
C TRP A 521 -9.43 18.93 -37.53
N ALA A 522 -9.63 17.70 -37.07
CA ALA A 522 -9.34 16.51 -37.86
C ALA A 522 -10.26 16.34 -39.08
N GLU A 523 -11.45 16.96 -39.10
CA GLU A 523 -12.26 17.07 -40.32
C GLU A 523 -11.54 17.87 -41.44
N LEU A 524 -10.74 18.88 -41.07
CA LEU A 524 -10.01 19.76 -41.99
C LEU A 524 -8.60 19.25 -42.29
N ASP A 525 -7.98 18.54 -41.34
CA ASP A 525 -6.69 17.85 -41.45
C ASP A 525 -6.81 16.35 -41.11
N PRO A 526 -7.37 15.51 -42.00
CA PRO A 526 -7.63 14.09 -41.71
C PRO A 526 -6.38 13.25 -41.48
N MET A 527 -5.21 13.73 -41.90
CA MET A 527 -3.93 13.02 -41.75
C MET A 527 -3.17 13.44 -40.49
N ALA A 528 -3.74 14.34 -39.68
CA ALA A 528 -3.10 14.88 -38.47
C ALA A 528 -1.70 15.45 -38.75
N THR A 529 -1.54 16.15 -39.88
CA THR A 529 -0.29 16.85 -40.22
C THR A 529 0.01 17.98 -39.23
N GLY A 530 -1.01 18.48 -38.55
CA GLY A 530 -0.94 19.58 -37.60
C GLY A 530 -1.01 20.96 -38.26
N PHE A 531 -1.28 21.02 -39.57
CA PHE A 531 -1.36 22.27 -40.32
C PHE A 531 -2.66 22.37 -41.12
N ILE A 532 -3.26 23.56 -41.12
CA ILE A 532 -4.36 23.91 -42.03
C ILE A 532 -4.02 25.23 -42.71
N LYS A 533 -4.61 25.47 -43.88
CA LYS A 533 -4.52 26.77 -44.55
C LYS A 533 -5.40 27.82 -43.84
N VAL A 534 -5.01 29.08 -43.93
CA VAL A 534 -5.72 30.21 -43.29
C VAL A 534 -7.17 30.35 -43.75
N ASP A 535 -7.48 30.03 -45.01
CA ASP A 535 -8.85 30.03 -45.55
C ASP A 535 -9.78 29.08 -44.77
N LYS A 536 -9.27 27.92 -44.37
CA LYS A 536 -9.99 26.91 -43.58
C LYS A 536 -10.11 27.27 -42.11
N LEU A 537 -9.31 28.21 -41.60
CA LEU A 537 -9.39 28.67 -40.21
C LEU A 537 -10.75 29.32 -39.92
N LEU A 538 -11.31 30.07 -40.88
CA LEU A 538 -12.65 30.64 -40.75
C LEU A 538 -13.71 29.55 -40.52
N THR A 539 -13.67 28.50 -41.34
CA THR A 539 -14.58 27.37 -41.23
C THR A 539 -14.37 26.62 -39.91
N PHE A 540 -13.13 26.53 -39.45
CA PHE A 540 -12.80 25.91 -38.18
C PHE A 540 -13.42 26.66 -36.99
N VAL A 541 -13.20 27.98 -36.89
CA VAL A 541 -13.73 28.81 -35.79
C VAL A 541 -15.25 28.77 -35.69
N HIS A 542 -15.94 28.66 -36.83
CA HIS A 542 -17.41 28.50 -36.88
C HIS A 542 -17.91 27.12 -36.46
N LYS A 543 -17.05 26.08 -36.52
CA LYS A 543 -17.42 24.70 -36.20
C LYS A 543 -17.20 24.35 -34.73
N VAL A 544 -16.36 25.09 -34.02
CA VAL A 544 -16.01 24.85 -32.62
C VAL A 544 -16.99 25.59 -31.70
N ALA A 545 -17.54 24.90 -30.70
CA ALA A 545 -18.43 25.50 -29.71
C ALA A 545 -17.77 26.62 -28.87
N PRO A 546 -18.55 27.62 -28.40
CA PRO A 546 -18.07 28.52 -27.34
C PRO A 546 -17.72 27.68 -26.09
N PRO A 547 -16.68 28.05 -25.33
CA PRO A 547 -15.99 29.34 -25.30
C PRO A 547 -14.73 29.46 -26.19
N LEU A 548 -14.29 28.37 -26.84
CA LEU A 548 -13.12 28.40 -27.74
C LEU A 548 -13.48 28.92 -29.13
N GLY A 549 -14.61 28.51 -29.68
CA GLY A 549 -15.08 28.93 -30.99
C GLY A 549 -16.38 29.73 -30.93
N TRP A 550 -17.00 29.92 -32.10
CA TRP A 550 -18.18 30.77 -32.25
C TRP A 550 -19.34 30.01 -32.93
N PHE A 551 -19.42 28.69 -32.73
CA PHE A 551 -20.54 27.90 -33.23
C PHE A 551 -21.89 28.49 -32.78
N GLY A 552 -22.81 28.68 -33.74
CA GLY A 552 -24.13 29.25 -33.48
C GLY A 552 -24.18 30.79 -33.37
N ILE A 553 -23.05 31.49 -33.40
CA ILE A 553 -22.99 32.95 -33.37
C ILE A 553 -22.72 33.46 -34.81
N PRO A 554 -23.59 34.29 -35.40
CA PRO A 554 -23.39 34.81 -36.74
C PRO A 554 -22.19 35.78 -36.74
N LEU A 555 -21.08 35.33 -37.33
CA LEU A 555 -19.82 36.08 -37.36
C LEU A 555 -19.68 36.81 -38.71
N GLN A 556 -19.72 38.14 -38.69
CA GLN A 556 -19.46 38.93 -39.90
C GLN A 556 -17.95 38.96 -40.19
N MET A 557 -17.55 39.01 -41.47
CA MET A 557 -16.13 39.03 -41.88
C MET A 557 -15.27 40.07 -41.13
N PRO A 558 -15.72 41.31 -40.87
CA PRO A 558 -14.94 42.28 -40.09
C PRO A 558 -14.68 41.85 -38.63
N GLN A 559 -15.63 41.13 -38.01
CA GLN A 559 -15.48 40.59 -36.66
C GLN A 559 -14.49 39.42 -36.66
N PHE A 560 -14.51 38.59 -37.71
CA PHE A 560 -13.55 37.49 -37.87
C PHE A 560 -12.12 38.01 -37.99
N PHE A 561 -11.90 39.05 -38.80
CA PHE A 561 -10.58 39.68 -38.94
C PHE A 561 -10.09 40.33 -37.64
N ARG A 562 -10.99 40.90 -36.84
CA ARG A 562 -10.64 41.42 -35.50
C ARG A 562 -10.25 40.30 -34.54
N TYR A 563 -10.99 39.21 -34.52
CA TYR A 563 -10.72 38.06 -33.67
C TYR A 563 -9.43 37.34 -34.07
N THR A 564 -9.22 37.04 -35.35
CA THR A 564 -7.96 36.44 -35.83
C THR A 564 -6.75 37.34 -35.58
N ARG A 565 -6.93 38.67 -35.62
CA ARG A 565 -5.89 39.62 -35.24
C ARG A 565 -5.59 39.59 -33.73
N SER A 566 -6.59 39.39 -32.86
CA SER A 566 -6.34 39.27 -31.41
C SER A 566 -5.61 37.98 -31.03
N LEU A 567 -5.77 36.91 -31.82
CA LEU A 567 -5.06 35.64 -31.61
C LEU A 567 -3.55 35.69 -31.88
N HIS A 568 -3.04 36.67 -32.65
CA HIS A 568 -1.62 36.80 -32.99
C HIS A 568 -0.95 35.49 -33.46
N LEU A 569 -1.61 34.79 -34.40
CA LEU A 569 -1.13 33.50 -34.90
C LEU A 569 0.10 33.64 -35.80
N PRO A 570 1.15 32.81 -35.62
CA PRO A 570 2.25 32.73 -36.56
C PRO A 570 1.78 32.11 -37.89
N LEU A 571 2.21 32.72 -39.00
CA LEU A 571 1.97 32.22 -40.35
C LEU A 571 3.22 31.50 -40.86
N TYR A 572 3.06 30.23 -41.21
CA TYR A 572 4.11 29.40 -41.78
C TYR A 572 4.07 29.45 -43.33
N GLU A 573 5.13 28.95 -43.97
CA GLU A 573 5.25 28.92 -45.43
C GLU A 573 4.01 28.30 -46.11
N GLY A 574 3.48 28.98 -47.13
CA GLY A 574 2.30 28.54 -47.86
C GLY A 574 0.96 28.88 -47.19
N GLU A 575 0.91 29.94 -46.36
CA GLU A 575 -0.30 30.40 -45.65
C GLU A 575 -0.89 29.34 -44.73
N LEU A 576 -0.01 28.65 -44.00
CA LEU A 576 -0.38 27.59 -43.07
C LEU A 576 -0.37 28.09 -41.63
N VAL A 577 -1.30 27.58 -40.83
CA VAL A 577 -1.37 27.76 -39.38
C VAL A 577 -1.27 26.41 -38.69
N GLN A 578 -0.57 26.37 -37.56
CA GLN A 578 -0.32 25.14 -36.81
C GLN A 578 -1.38 24.91 -35.72
N PHE A 579 -1.79 23.66 -35.52
CA PHE A 579 -2.75 23.22 -34.50
C PHE A 579 -2.44 23.80 -33.10
N ARG A 580 -1.19 23.64 -32.64
CA ARG A 580 -0.79 24.05 -31.29
C ARG A 580 -0.89 25.55 -31.08
N ASP A 581 -0.47 26.32 -32.08
CA ASP A 581 -0.53 27.78 -32.03
C ASP A 581 -1.98 28.26 -31.95
N VAL A 582 -2.88 27.61 -32.70
CA VAL A 582 -4.31 27.93 -32.69
C VAL A 582 -4.95 27.59 -31.34
N VAL A 583 -4.77 26.37 -30.81
CA VAL A 583 -5.31 26.00 -29.48
C VAL A 583 -4.79 26.97 -28.41
N MET A 584 -3.48 27.19 -28.36
CA MET A 584 -2.88 28.06 -27.34
C MET A 584 -3.36 29.51 -27.43
N ALA A 585 -3.52 30.05 -28.64
CA ALA A 585 -4.03 31.40 -28.84
C ALA A 585 -5.51 31.51 -28.43
N MET A 586 -6.35 30.54 -28.81
CA MET A 586 -7.77 30.54 -28.47
C MET A 586 -7.99 30.35 -26.96
N THR A 587 -7.22 29.47 -26.31
CA THR A 587 -7.21 29.34 -24.85
C THR A 587 -6.79 30.63 -24.15
N ARG A 588 -5.77 31.33 -24.69
CA ARG A 588 -5.34 32.62 -24.12
C ARG A 588 -6.44 33.67 -24.23
N GLU A 589 -7.10 33.76 -25.37
CA GLU A 589 -8.15 34.73 -25.60
C GLU A 589 -9.40 34.45 -24.76
N MET A 590 -9.77 33.18 -24.60
CA MET A 590 -10.84 32.73 -23.71
C MET A 590 -10.63 33.23 -22.26
N ILE A 591 -9.40 33.15 -21.75
CA ILE A 591 -9.13 33.60 -20.38
C ILE A 591 -9.18 35.13 -20.27
N ASN A 592 -8.77 35.85 -21.32
CA ASN A 592 -8.88 37.31 -21.37
C ASN A 592 -10.35 37.77 -21.37
N THR A 593 -11.23 37.10 -22.11
CA THR A 593 -12.66 37.44 -22.16
C THR A 593 -13.39 37.11 -20.87
N VAL A 594 -13.09 35.99 -20.22
CA VAL A 594 -13.64 35.64 -18.90
C VAL A 594 -13.24 36.66 -17.84
N ARG A 595 -11.99 37.14 -17.85
CA ARG A 595 -11.53 38.23 -16.97
C ARG A 595 -12.29 39.54 -17.17
N LEU A 596 -12.59 39.89 -18.43
CA LEU A 596 -13.34 41.10 -18.73
C LEU A 596 -14.78 40.99 -18.23
N SER A 597 -15.46 39.86 -18.41
CA SER A 597 -16.84 39.68 -17.92
C SER A 597 -16.96 39.63 -16.40
N ALA A 598 -15.95 39.11 -15.68
CA ALA A 598 -15.91 39.11 -14.21
C ALA A 598 -15.62 40.50 -13.60
N MET A 599 -15.09 41.44 -14.37
CA MET A 599 -14.77 42.81 -13.91
C MET A 599 -15.97 43.77 -14.03
N PHE A 600 -17.06 43.32 -14.68
CA PHE A 600 -18.31 44.09 -14.90
C PHE A 600 -19.51 43.55 -14.10
N VAL A 601 -19.28 42.59 -13.20
CA VAL A 601 -20.22 42.12 -12.16
C VAL A 601 -19.65 42.53 -10.81
#